data_AF-A0A497GD08-F1
#
_entry.id   AF-A0A497GD08-F1
#
_cell.length_a   1.000
_cell.length_b   1.000
_cell.length_c   1.000
_cell.angle_alpha   90.00
_cell.angle_beta   90.00
_cell.angle_gamma   90.00
#
_symmetry.space_group_name_H-M   'P 1'
#
loop_
_entity.id
_entity.type
_entity.pdbx_description
1 polymer ?
#
loop_
_entity_poly.entity_id
_entity_poly.type
_entity_poly.pdbx_seq_one_letter_code
_entity_poly.pdbx_strand_id
1 'polypeptide(L)'
;MSKRLIIIIIVALISAASLYLVLNQLMGASNLEILDVDFKLSLENYRLCRSIELLVKNKGDANLTISSVRIDGKDVHLWILRGGYIPPRSTATILVFYPWKSGGKYSIEIVSDSGSAKVEEAAPSLDKIGFIVNNRRTIDWHGILSFEVEFSDGECKPYCLEIVDENGVKATSQMWGILTYDSGYVRYAVISFIAHIPKESSKTYYLVPVDKEVRGVSDKINVFENNDSILVSNGELTVKFNLTDRFHGSIDYFGSQNKGINFAEIFKPPQATLSELYFFHGFLDSVFDSNGKMFAIIMKTDVTVESKGPLFAVVKRTWKLRDLGMAYDFYAIPENGTYILYNFLVDIEKPMGLGALAGEGEYTIYNPAGMGSFAIAHLAVKNATFFLTLGGEIYAPLYPGMDIYADQPMAACIDHETGVFIQLLANDPQNPVGYWHISKQKFPWHIWGGDKPNPSTSEIGGYEYAKDLIFIAGVHKYMLCYSGQQSDPWRSGGLVIQPGTYSWLFEVYAAIKEDVLTAMKREYNMYYSNLEIEVKV
;
A
#
# COMPACT_ATOMS: atom_id res chain seq x y z
N MET A 1 59.88 6.06 44.63
CA MET A 1 58.41 6.14 44.44
C MET A 1 57.75 6.07 45.81
N SER A 2 56.97 7.08 46.22
CA SER A 2 56.44 7.12 47.60
C SER A 2 55.36 6.04 47.80
N LYS A 3 55.31 5.42 48.98
CA LYS A 3 54.28 4.40 49.32
C LYS A 3 52.85 4.87 49.01
N ARG A 4 52.58 6.17 49.15
CA ARG A 4 51.29 6.78 48.81
C ARG A 4 50.95 6.68 47.31
N LEU A 5 51.94 6.86 46.44
CA LEU A 5 51.73 6.79 44.99
C LEU A 5 51.40 5.36 44.53
N ILE A 6 52.04 4.36 45.14
CA ILE A 6 51.78 2.94 44.86
C ILE A 6 50.36 2.55 45.30
N ILE A 7 49.93 3.00 46.48
CA ILE A 7 48.58 2.73 46.99
C ILE A 7 47.51 3.37 46.07
N ILE A 8 47.74 4.60 45.59
CA ILE A 8 46.81 5.27 44.68
C ILE A 8 46.67 4.50 43.36
N ILE A 9 47.79 4.01 42.79
CA ILE A 9 47.78 3.22 41.55
C ILE A 9 47.03 1.90 41.75
N ILE A 10 47.25 1.21 42.89
CA ILE A 10 46.56 -0.05 43.20
C ILE A 10 45.05 0.18 43.36
N VAL A 11 44.64 1.23 44.08
CA VAL A 11 43.22 1.56 44.26
C VAL A 11 42.57 1.93 42.93
N ALA A 12 43.27 2.67 42.05
CA ALA A 12 42.77 2.99 40.72
C ALA A 12 42.61 1.75 39.83
N LEU A 13 43.57 0.81 39.87
CA LEU A 13 43.49 -0.45 39.13
C LEU A 13 42.36 -1.35 39.63
N ILE A 14 42.18 -1.47 40.95
CA ILE A 14 41.06 -2.22 41.54
C ILE A 14 39.74 -1.57 41.15
N SER A 15 39.63 -0.25 41.25
CA SER A 15 38.40 0.48 40.86
C SER A 15 38.08 0.31 39.37
N ALA A 16 39.09 0.36 38.50
CA ALA A 16 38.93 0.13 37.06
C ALA A 16 38.52 -1.32 36.75
N ALA A 17 39.10 -2.31 37.44
CA ALA A 17 38.75 -3.71 37.29
C ALA A 17 37.34 -4.03 37.81
N SER A 18 36.96 -3.45 38.95
CA SER A 18 35.61 -3.55 39.50
C SER A 18 34.57 -2.88 38.59
N LEU A 19 34.88 -1.69 38.05
CA LEU A 19 34.01 -1.00 37.10
C LEU A 19 33.85 -1.79 35.81
N TYR A 20 34.95 -2.38 35.29
CA TYR A 20 34.93 -3.26 34.13
C TYR A 20 34.06 -4.51 34.37
N LEU A 21 34.22 -5.19 35.52
CA LEU A 21 33.42 -6.36 35.89
C LEU A 21 31.94 -6.03 36.07
N VAL A 22 31.63 -4.89 36.71
CA VAL A 22 30.25 -4.42 36.90
C VAL A 22 29.61 -4.03 35.57
N LEU A 23 30.35 -3.35 34.68
CA LEU A 23 29.88 -3.05 33.32
C LEU A 23 29.65 -4.33 32.52
N ASN A 24 30.52 -5.34 32.62
CA ASN A 24 30.34 -6.62 31.92
C ASN A 24 29.18 -7.46 32.48
N GLN A 25 28.88 -7.35 33.78
CA GLN A 25 27.70 -7.99 34.39
C GLN A 25 26.39 -7.26 34.07
N LEU A 26 26.42 -5.93 33.96
CA LEU A 26 25.26 -5.11 33.60
C LEU A 26 24.97 -5.18 32.09
N MET A 27 26.00 -5.29 31.25
CA MET A 27 25.92 -5.50 29.81
C MET A 27 26.01 -6.99 29.48
N GLY A 28 25.16 -7.83 30.08
CA GLY A 28 25.17 -9.27 29.89
C GLY A 28 25.45 -9.65 28.43
N ALA A 29 26.41 -10.55 28.20
CA ALA A 29 26.84 -10.91 26.86
C ALA A 29 25.62 -11.30 26.01
N SER A 30 25.38 -10.54 24.95
CA SER A 30 24.21 -10.76 24.11
C SER A 30 24.17 -12.21 23.64
N ASN A 31 23.06 -12.88 23.90
CA ASN A 31 22.79 -14.21 23.37
C ASN A 31 22.51 -14.16 21.87
N LEU A 32 22.39 -12.96 21.29
CA LEU A 32 22.26 -12.76 19.86
C LEU A 32 23.64 -12.61 19.21
N GLU A 33 23.78 -13.17 18.02
CA GLU A 33 24.94 -13.01 17.15
C GLU A 33 24.44 -12.81 15.72
N ILE A 34 25.02 -11.86 14.99
CA ILE A 34 24.78 -11.68 13.56
C ILE A 34 25.86 -12.47 12.83
N LEU A 35 25.45 -13.46 12.05
CA LEU A 35 26.34 -14.36 11.32
C LEU A 35 26.67 -13.83 9.92
N ASP A 36 25.68 -13.22 9.26
CA ASP A 36 25.79 -12.75 7.88
C ASP A 36 24.85 -11.58 7.62
N VAL A 37 25.24 -10.71 6.70
CA VAL A 37 24.47 -9.55 6.25
C VAL A 37 24.51 -9.52 4.73
N ASP A 38 23.33 -9.58 4.11
CA ASP A 38 23.19 -9.52 2.65
C ASP A 38 22.27 -8.38 2.24
N PHE A 39 22.72 -7.57 1.28
CA PHE A 39 21.94 -6.46 0.75
C PHE A 39 21.21 -6.93 -0.50
N LYS A 40 19.89 -7.04 -0.41
CA LYS A 40 19.06 -7.60 -1.47
C LYS A 40 18.24 -6.53 -2.17
N LEU A 41 18.11 -6.75 -3.47
CA LEU A 41 17.16 -6.06 -4.32
C LEU A 41 16.22 -7.14 -4.88
N SER A 42 14.94 -7.05 -4.53
CA SER A 42 13.92 -7.98 -4.96
C SER A 42 12.75 -7.23 -5.60
N LEU A 43 12.00 -7.95 -6.42
CA LEU A 43 10.72 -7.48 -6.91
C LEU A 43 9.63 -8.36 -6.30
N GLU A 44 8.78 -7.76 -5.48
CA GLU A 44 7.61 -8.42 -4.90
C GLU A 44 6.37 -7.92 -5.65
N ASN A 45 5.85 -8.75 -6.56
CA ASN A 45 4.87 -8.34 -7.58
C ASN A 45 5.37 -7.16 -8.42
N TYR A 46 4.81 -5.97 -8.24
CA TYR A 46 5.21 -4.75 -8.94
C TYR A 46 5.93 -3.75 -8.02
N ARG A 47 6.37 -4.19 -6.82
CA ARG A 47 7.13 -3.36 -5.88
C ARG A 47 8.61 -3.73 -5.91
N LEU A 48 9.46 -2.77 -6.21
CA LEU A 48 10.90 -2.92 -6.06
C LEU A 48 11.30 -2.70 -4.60
N CYS A 49 11.69 -3.78 -3.93
CA CYS A 49 12.06 -3.79 -2.53
C CYS A 49 13.59 -3.81 -2.40
N ARG A 50 14.13 -2.83 -1.67
CA ARG A 50 15.48 -2.90 -1.11
C ARG A 50 15.40 -3.40 0.31
N SER A 51 16.19 -4.42 0.61
CA SER A 51 16.22 -5.01 1.93
C SER A 51 17.62 -5.37 2.38
N ILE A 52 17.78 -5.50 3.69
CA ILE A 52 18.97 -6.04 4.34
C ILE A 52 18.52 -7.34 5.01
N GLU A 53 19.04 -8.46 4.54
CA GLU A 53 18.79 -9.78 5.09
C GLU A 53 19.88 -10.11 6.11
N LEU A 54 19.47 -10.38 7.35
CA LEU A 54 20.35 -10.65 8.48
C LEU A 54 20.16 -12.10 8.91
N LEU A 55 21.20 -12.92 8.76
CA LEU A 55 21.23 -14.24 9.37
C LEU A 55 21.71 -14.10 10.81
N VAL A 56 20.84 -14.42 11.76
CA VAL A 56 21.15 -14.30 13.18
C VAL A 56 21.11 -15.64 13.89
N LYS A 57 21.88 -15.76 14.97
CA LYS A 57 21.98 -16.94 15.81
C LYS A 57 21.67 -16.62 17.25
N ASN A 58 20.80 -17.43 17.84
CA ASN A 58 20.61 -17.49 19.27
C ASN A 58 21.67 -18.43 19.88
N LYS A 59 22.61 -17.85 20.64
CA LYS A 59 23.64 -18.56 21.42
C LYS A 59 23.14 -18.97 22.82
N GLY A 60 21.95 -18.56 23.22
CA GLY A 60 21.35 -18.87 24.52
C GLY A 60 20.55 -20.17 24.51
N ASP A 61 20.02 -20.50 25.70
CA ASP A 61 19.21 -21.69 25.95
C ASP A 61 17.70 -21.39 26.06
N ALA A 62 17.31 -20.12 25.88
CA ALA A 62 15.91 -19.66 25.87
C ALA A 62 15.55 -19.05 24.51
N ASN A 63 14.25 -18.96 24.21
CA ASN A 63 13.77 -18.23 23.03
C ASN A 63 14.22 -16.76 23.10
N LEU A 64 14.57 -16.17 21.96
CA LEU A 64 14.85 -14.74 21.85
C LEU A 64 13.73 -14.04 21.09
N THR A 65 13.29 -12.90 21.62
CA THR A 65 12.36 -12.00 20.94
C THR A 65 13.08 -10.73 20.55
N ILE A 66 12.98 -10.36 19.27
CA ILE A 66 13.55 -9.13 18.77
C ILE A 66 12.65 -7.97 19.17
N SER A 67 13.22 -7.01 19.88
CA SER A 67 12.53 -5.80 20.36
C SER A 67 12.62 -4.66 19.37
N SER A 68 13.78 -4.48 18.73
CA SER A 68 13.96 -3.48 17.66
C SER A 68 15.10 -3.83 16.73
N VAL A 69 15.07 -3.21 15.55
CA VAL A 69 16.17 -3.19 14.59
C VAL A 69 16.54 -1.73 14.35
N ARG A 70 17.83 -1.43 14.37
CA ARG A 70 18.36 -0.08 14.17
C ARG A 70 19.37 -0.05 13.04
N ILE A 71 19.28 1.00 12.22
CA ILE A 71 20.28 1.32 11.20
C ILE A 71 20.80 2.72 11.51
N ASP A 72 22.12 2.83 11.64
CA ASP A 72 22.83 4.07 12.00
C ASP A 72 22.25 4.76 13.26
N GLY A 73 21.83 3.92 14.22
CA GLY A 73 21.28 4.35 15.52
C GLY A 73 19.81 4.78 15.48
N LYS A 74 19.13 4.71 14.32
CA LYS A 74 17.70 4.98 14.19
C LYS A 74 16.90 3.69 14.13
N ASP A 75 15.81 3.60 14.87
CA ASP A 75 14.91 2.45 14.80
C ASP A 75 14.28 2.38 13.39
N VAL A 76 14.32 1.19 12.81
CA VAL A 76 13.64 0.83 11.57
C VAL A 76 12.48 -0.06 11.97
N HIS A 77 11.27 0.36 11.65
CA HIS A 77 10.07 -0.42 11.98
C HIS A 77 9.66 -1.39 10.88
N LEU A 78 10.20 -1.20 9.69
CA LEU A 78 9.90 -2.01 8.53
C LEU A 78 10.79 -3.27 8.48
N TRP A 79 10.48 -4.29 9.28
CA TRP A 79 11.20 -5.57 9.26
C TRP A 79 10.32 -6.76 9.63
N ILE A 80 10.73 -7.95 9.22
CA ILE A 80 10.03 -9.22 9.48
C ILE A 80 11.03 -10.24 10.03
N LEU A 81 10.66 -10.90 11.12
CA LEU A 81 11.31 -12.13 11.60
C LEU A 81 10.46 -13.34 11.23
N ARG A 82 11.00 -14.23 10.40
CA ARG A 82 10.31 -15.47 10.02
C ARG A 82 10.15 -16.37 11.26
N GLY A 83 8.90 -16.56 11.72
CA GLY A 83 8.58 -17.38 12.89
C GLY A 83 8.35 -16.61 14.21
N GLY A 84 8.51 -15.28 14.21
CA GLY A 84 8.15 -14.41 15.36
C GLY A 84 9.11 -14.42 16.56
N TYR A 85 9.91 -15.47 16.73
CA TYR A 85 11.00 -15.56 17.72
C TYR A 85 12.14 -16.43 17.19
N ILE A 86 13.30 -16.39 17.84
CA ILE A 86 14.47 -17.22 17.50
C ILE A 86 14.61 -18.33 18.55
N PRO A 87 14.39 -19.61 18.20
CA PRO A 87 14.52 -20.71 19.14
C PRO A 87 15.94 -20.84 19.72
N PRO A 88 16.12 -21.53 20.87
CA PRO A 88 17.42 -21.76 21.47
C PRO A 88 18.39 -22.42 20.49
N ARG A 89 19.66 -22.00 20.52
CA ARG A 89 20.74 -22.58 19.71
C ARG A 89 20.48 -22.63 18.19
N SER A 90 19.50 -21.87 17.71
CA SER A 90 19.03 -21.91 16.33
C SER A 90 19.35 -20.63 15.59
N THR A 91 19.32 -20.69 14.26
CA THR A 91 19.43 -19.54 13.39
C THR A 91 18.05 -19.09 12.89
N ALA A 92 17.93 -17.81 12.60
CA ALA A 92 16.76 -17.24 11.94
C ALA A 92 17.20 -16.12 11.00
N THR A 93 16.32 -15.80 10.04
CA THR A 93 16.51 -14.69 9.13
C THR A 93 15.60 -13.54 9.52
N ILE A 94 16.19 -12.35 9.66
CA ILE A 94 15.47 -11.08 9.77
C ILE A 94 15.61 -10.35 8.44
N LEU A 95 14.48 -9.95 7.86
CA LEU A 95 14.44 -9.15 6.64
C LEU A 95 14.07 -7.70 7.03
N VAL A 96 14.95 -6.75 6.74
CA VAL A 96 14.75 -5.32 7.03
C VAL A 96 14.51 -4.60 5.71
N PHE A 97 13.32 -4.04 5.49
CA PHE A 97 13.02 -3.23 4.31
C PHE A 97 13.60 -1.84 4.51
N TYR A 98 14.63 -1.51 3.74
CA TYR A 98 15.38 -0.28 3.91
C TYR A 98 15.99 0.13 2.57
N PRO A 99 15.69 1.34 2.04
CA PRO A 99 16.28 1.83 0.81
C PRO A 99 17.72 2.26 1.08
N TRP A 100 18.61 1.27 1.11
CA TRP A 100 20.04 1.52 1.26
C TRP A 100 20.60 2.20 0.00
N LYS A 101 21.49 3.16 0.23
CA LYS A 101 22.29 3.86 -0.76
C LYS A 101 23.42 2.98 -1.27
N SER A 102 23.62 3.02 -2.59
CA SER A 102 24.75 2.43 -3.31
C SER A 102 26.09 2.76 -2.65
N GLY A 103 26.87 1.73 -2.31
CA GLY A 103 28.19 1.87 -1.66
C GLY A 103 28.17 2.48 -0.25
N GLY A 104 26.99 2.66 0.35
CA GLY A 104 26.84 3.20 1.71
C GLY A 104 27.38 2.22 2.76
N LYS A 105 27.95 2.74 3.84
CA LYS A 105 28.35 1.94 5.01
C LYS A 105 27.31 2.09 6.11
N TYR A 106 26.83 0.98 6.64
CA TYR A 106 25.74 0.95 7.61
C TYR A 106 26.17 0.27 8.89
N SER A 107 25.76 0.86 10.01
CA SER A 107 25.85 0.26 11.33
C SER A 107 24.50 -0.35 11.68
N ILE A 108 24.39 -1.68 11.63
CA ILE A 108 23.15 -2.43 11.86
C ILE A 108 23.19 -3.02 13.27
N GLU A 109 22.19 -2.71 14.08
CA GLU A 109 22.01 -3.24 15.43
C GLU A 109 20.66 -3.94 15.55
N ILE A 110 20.66 -5.16 16.10
CA ILE A 110 19.45 -5.87 16.49
C ILE A 110 19.40 -5.92 18.01
N VAL A 111 18.30 -5.45 18.58
CA VAL A 111 18.05 -5.42 20.02
C VAL A 111 17.05 -6.52 20.36
N SER A 112 17.42 -7.42 21.28
CA SER A 112 16.53 -8.42 21.86
C SER A 112 16.33 -8.22 23.35
N ASP A 113 15.45 -9.04 23.93
CA ASP A 113 15.26 -9.18 25.38
C ASP A 113 16.53 -9.64 26.15
N SER A 114 17.55 -10.13 25.44
CA SER A 114 18.81 -10.62 26.02
C SER A 114 20.03 -9.72 25.77
N GLY A 115 19.85 -8.52 25.23
CA GLY A 115 20.91 -7.61 24.81
C GLY A 115 20.88 -7.30 23.31
N SER A 116 21.91 -6.64 22.78
CA SER A 116 21.98 -6.29 21.36
C SER A 116 23.19 -6.90 20.65
N ALA A 117 23.05 -7.11 19.34
CA ALA A 117 24.15 -7.50 18.46
C ALA A 117 24.29 -6.44 17.37
N LYS A 118 25.53 -6.05 17.08
CA LYS A 118 25.84 -4.97 16.15
C LYS A 118 26.89 -5.41 15.14
N VAL A 119 26.72 -5.00 13.89
CA VAL A 119 27.65 -5.23 12.78
C VAL A 119 27.76 -3.98 11.92
N GLU A 120 28.91 -3.80 11.27
CA GLU A 120 29.11 -2.77 10.26
C GLU A 120 29.30 -3.46 8.92
N GLU A 121 28.53 -3.06 7.90
CA GLU A 121 28.62 -3.65 6.57
C GLU A 121 28.45 -2.58 5.48
N ALA A 122 29.09 -2.78 4.34
CA ALA A 122 28.96 -1.91 3.19
C ALA A 122 27.95 -2.48 2.19
N ALA A 123 26.98 -1.66 1.78
CA ALA A 123 26.08 -2.01 0.69
C ALA A 123 26.86 -2.11 -0.64
N PRO A 124 26.42 -2.99 -1.56
CA PRO A 124 27.01 -3.08 -2.89
C PRO A 124 26.83 -1.77 -3.66
N SER A 125 27.67 -1.58 -4.67
CA SER A 125 27.47 -0.50 -5.65
C SER A 125 26.29 -0.85 -6.56
N LEU A 126 25.34 0.08 -6.66
CA LEU A 126 24.15 0.00 -7.50
C LEU A 126 24.04 1.29 -8.31
N ASP A 127 24.55 1.27 -9.55
CA ASP A 127 24.54 2.45 -10.44
C ASP A 127 23.23 2.54 -11.25
N LYS A 128 22.61 1.40 -11.51
CA LYS A 128 21.33 1.27 -12.21
C LYS A 128 20.60 0.03 -11.74
N ILE A 129 19.29 0.02 -11.92
CA ILE A 129 18.44 -1.11 -11.53
C ILE A 129 17.95 -1.78 -12.80
N GLY A 130 18.34 -3.03 -13.04
CA GLY A 130 17.91 -3.79 -14.22
C GLY A 130 16.65 -4.61 -13.95
N PHE A 131 15.82 -4.75 -14.98
CA PHE A 131 14.58 -5.54 -14.96
C PHE A 131 14.55 -6.39 -16.22
N ILE A 132 14.42 -7.69 -16.08
CA ILE A 132 14.18 -8.61 -17.19
C ILE A 132 12.68 -8.87 -17.22
N VAL A 133 12.03 -8.52 -18.32
CA VAL A 133 10.61 -8.82 -18.51
C VAL A 133 10.48 -9.94 -19.52
N ASN A 134 9.91 -11.06 -19.09
CA ASN A 134 9.72 -12.26 -19.88
C ASN A 134 8.26 -12.34 -20.34
N ASN A 135 8.04 -12.35 -21.65
CA ASN A 135 6.74 -12.59 -22.26
C ASN A 135 6.61 -14.05 -22.65
N ARG A 136 5.80 -14.81 -21.90
CA ARG A 136 5.53 -16.24 -22.17
C ARG A 136 4.42 -16.47 -23.20
N ARG A 137 3.84 -15.40 -23.76
CA ARG A 137 2.73 -15.49 -24.70
C ARG A 137 3.24 -15.77 -26.11
N THR A 138 2.41 -16.42 -26.91
CA THR A 138 2.61 -16.62 -28.35
C THR A 138 2.34 -15.37 -29.20
N ILE A 139 2.07 -14.23 -28.56
CA ILE A 139 1.86 -12.92 -29.19
C ILE A 139 2.77 -11.86 -28.56
N ASP A 140 3.12 -10.84 -29.34
CA ASP A 140 3.90 -9.71 -28.85
C ASP A 140 3.11 -8.97 -27.76
N TRP A 141 3.82 -8.55 -26.72
CA TRP A 141 3.26 -7.76 -25.64
C TRP A 141 3.62 -6.29 -25.86
N HIS A 142 2.61 -5.43 -25.80
CA HIS A 142 2.76 -3.98 -25.86
C HIS A 142 1.82 -3.33 -24.84
N GLY A 143 2.38 -2.54 -23.92
CA GLY A 143 1.60 -1.93 -22.85
C GLY A 143 2.44 -1.06 -21.93
N ILE A 144 1.83 -0.57 -20.85
CA ILE A 144 2.50 0.23 -19.84
C ILE A 144 2.81 -0.67 -18.64
N LEU A 145 4.10 -0.82 -18.29
CA LEU A 145 4.51 -1.43 -17.02
C LEU A 145 4.66 -0.35 -15.97
N SER A 146 4.29 -0.65 -14.72
CA SER A 146 4.36 0.29 -13.60
C SER A 146 4.95 -0.37 -12.37
N PHE A 147 5.93 0.27 -11.74
CA PHE A 147 6.62 -0.26 -10.56
C PHE A 147 6.60 0.75 -9.42
N GLU A 148 6.29 0.30 -8.21
CA GLU A 148 6.57 1.08 -7.01
C GLU A 148 8.07 1.00 -6.70
N VAL A 149 8.70 2.13 -6.41
CA VAL A 149 10.13 2.21 -6.12
C VAL A 149 10.38 3.13 -4.94
N GLU A 150 11.18 2.64 -3.98
CA GLU A 150 11.71 3.44 -2.88
C GLU A 150 13.18 3.81 -3.15
N PHE A 151 13.53 5.04 -2.81
CA PHE A 151 14.86 5.60 -3.03
C PHE A 151 15.46 6.07 -1.72
N SER A 152 16.79 5.99 -1.64
CA SER A 152 17.53 6.54 -0.50
C SER A 152 17.57 8.07 -0.61
N ASP A 153 17.68 8.76 0.52
CA ASP A 153 17.86 10.21 0.49
C ASP A 153 19.15 10.59 -0.28
N GLY A 154 19.03 11.60 -1.16
CA GLY A 154 20.10 12.04 -2.05
C GLY A 154 20.28 11.21 -3.33
N GLU A 155 19.46 10.18 -3.58
CA GLU A 155 19.64 9.27 -4.72
C GLU A 155 18.99 9.77 -6.02
N CYS A 156 17.72 10.20 -5.95
CA CYS A 156 16.96 10.61 -7.12
C CYS A 156 16.14 11.88 -6.83
N LYS A 157 16.16 12.84 -7.76
CA LYS A 157 15.29 14.03 -7.69
C LYS A 157 13.95 13.75 -8.40
N PRO A 158 12.87 14.48 -8.07
CA PRO A 158 11.59 14.32 -8.75
C PRO A 158 11.75 14.44 -10.27
N TYR A 159 11.14 13.51 -11.00
CA TYR A 159 11.16 13.44 -12.46
C TYR A 159 12.55 13.23 -13.10
N CYS A 160 13.58 12.92 -12.33
CA CYS A 160 14.96 12.76 -12.81
C CYS A 160 15.34 11.27 -13.00
N LEU A 161 14.50 10.53 -13.71
CA LEU A 161 14.72 9.11 -13.97
C LEU A 161 14.33 8.75 -15.42
N GLU A 162 15.21 8.01 -16.08
CA GLU A 162 14.99 7.47 -17.42
C GLU A 162 14.89 5.95 -17.40
N ILE A 163 14.14 5.40 -18.34
CA ILE A 163 14.11 3.98 -18.65
C ILE A 163 14.82 3.76 -19.99
N VAL A 164 15.83 2.89 -20.00
CA VAL A 164 16.54 2.48 -21.22
C VAL A 164 16.47 0.98 -21.40
N ASP A 165 16.38 0.50 -22.63
CA ASP A 165 16.49 -0.93 -22.91
C ASP A 165 17.94 -1.43 -22.98
N GLU A 166 18.14 -2.72 -23.25
CA GLU A 166 19.46 -3.33 -23.39
C GLU A 166 20.37 -2.71 -24.45
N ASN A 167 19.80 -1.99 -25.42
CA ASN A 167 20.53 -1.31 -26.48
C ASN A 167 20.76 0.18 -26.17
N GLY A 168 20.33 0.66 -24.99
CA GLY A 168 20.40 2.06 -24.59
C GLY A 168 19.31 2.94 -25.21
N VAL A 169 18.27 2.35 -25.81
CA VAL A 169 17.16 3.12 -26.39
C VAL A 169 16.22 3.53 -25.27
N LYS A 170 15.90 4.83 -25.20
CA LYS A 170 15.01 5.39 -24.19
C LYS A 170 13.56 4.95 -24.44
N ALA A 171 12.92 4.40 -23.42
CA ALA A 171 11.49 4.15 -23.43
C ALA A 171 10.74 5.43 -23.02
N THR A 172 9.51 5.61 -23.51
CA THR A 172 8.64 6.66 -22.99
C THR A 172 8.21 6.28 -21.58
N SER A 173 8.59 7.09 -20.60
CA SER A 173 8.36 6.85 -19.18
C SER A 173 7.77 8.06 -18.47
N GLN A 174 7.19 7.81 -17.30
CA GLN A 174 6.65 8.81 -16.39
C GLN A 174 6.88 8.36 -14.95
N MET A 175 7.47 9.25 -14.15
CA MET A 175 7.51 9.15 -12.70
C MET A 175 6.30 9.90 -12.14
N TRP A 176 5.53 9.27 -11.26
CA TRP A 176 4.34 9.85 -10.63
C TRP A 176 4.15 9.27 -9.23
N GLY A 177 3.15 9.74 -8.48
CA GLY A 177 2.95 9.24 -7.11
C GLY A 177 4.07 9.63 -6.16
N ILE A 178 4.71 10.79 -6.41
CA ILE A 178 5.97 11.16 -5.78
C ILE A 178 5.77 11.63 -4.34
N LEU A 179 6.62 11.10 -3.46
CA LEU A 179 6.80 11.55 -2.10
C LEU A 179 8.28 11.83 -1.85
N THR A 180 8.58 12.94 -1.19
CA THR A 180 9.95 13.42 -0.99
C THR A 180 10.35 13.41 0.48
N TYR A 181 11.63 13.23 0.73
CA TYR A 181 12.26 13.61 2.00
C TYR A 181 12.27 15.14 2.18
N ASP A 182 12.54 15.61 3.40
CA ASP A 182 12.73 17.05 3.69
C ASP A 182 13.87 17.68 2.86
N SER A 183 14.83 16.87 2.42
CA SER A 183 15.91 17.26 1.50
C SER A 183 15.43 17.62 0.09
N GLY A 184 14.18 17.28 -0.26
CA GLY A 184 13.60 17.42 -1.59
C GLY A 184 13.90 16.25 -2.55
N TYR A 185 14.64 15.24 -2.11
CA TYR A 185 14.87 14.01 -2.91
C TYR A 185 13.68 13.06 -2.79
N VAL A 186 13.45 12.26 -3.83
CA VAL A 186 12.39 11.25 -3.87
C VAL A 186 12.66 10.21 -2.80
N ARG A 187 11.64 9.91 -2.00
CA ARG A 187 11.59 8.78 -1.07
C ARG A 187 10.85 7.61 -1.71
N TYR A 188 9.74 7.89 -2.38
CA TYR A 188 8.90 6.92 -3.06
C TYR A 188 8.34 7.51 -4.36
N ALA A 189 8.24 6.69 -5.40
CA ALA A 189 7.48 7.01 -6.60
C ALA A 189 6.97 5.73 -7.30
N VAL A 190 5.97 5.90 -8.16
CA VAL A 190 5.62 4.91 -9.17
C VAL A 190 6.31 5.29 -10.49
N ILE A 191 7.01 4.33 -11.07
CA ILE A 191 7.71 4.46 -12.34
C ILE A 191 6.96 3.66 -13.40
N SER A 192 6.41 4.35 -14.38
CA SER A 192 5.69 3.72 -15.48
C SER A 192 6.38 3.94 -16.81
N PHE A 193 6.36 2.95 -17.71
CA PHE A 193 6.92 3.07 -19.05
C PHE A 193 6.26 2.16 -20.07
N ILE A 194 6.28 2.57 -21.34
CA ILE A 194 5.85 1.73 -22.46
C ILE A 194 6.92 0.68 -22.72
N ALA A 195 6.52 -0.59 -22.64
CA ALA A 195 7.36 -1.71 -23.01
C ALA A 195 6.80 -2.43 -24.25
N HIS A 196 7.70 -3.00 -25.03
CA HIS A 196 7.38 -3.88 -26.15
C HIS A 196 8.25 -5.13 -26.03
N ILE A 197 7.62 -6.28 -25.84
CA ILE A 197 8.29 -7.54 -25.58
C ILE A 197 7.79 -8.54 -26.61
N PRO A 198 8.64 -9.00 -27.54
CA PRO A 198 8.24 -9.98 -28.54
C PRO A 198 7.67 -11.24 -27.90
N LYS A 199 6.83 -11.97 -28.64
CA LYS A 199 6.30 -13.26 -28.19
C LYS A 199 7.40 -14.22 -27.76
N GLU A 200 7.14 -14.99 -26.71
CA GLU A 200 8.01 -16.06 -26.18
C GLU A 200 9.47 -15.61 -26.00
N SER A 201 9.67 -14.37 -25.55
CA SER A 201 10.99 -13.74 -25.44
C SER A 201 11.13 -12.93 -24.16
N SER A 202 12.33 -12.42 -23.92
CA SER A 202 12.62 -11.51 -22.82
C SER A 202 13.28 -10.24 -23.31
N LYS A 203 13.04 -9.15 -22.59
CA LYS A 203 13.67 -7.85 -22.84
C LYS A 203 14.17 -7.25 -21.53
N THR A 204 15.32 -6.57 -21.55
CA THR A 204 15.89 -5.98 -20.34
C THR A 204 15.73 -4.46 -20.36
N TYR A 205 15.19 -3.91 -19.27
CA TYR A 205 15.11 -2.48 -19.05
C TYR A 205 15.99 -2.07 -17.87
N TYR A 206 16.47 -0.84 -17.87
CA TYR A 206 17.25 -0.28 -16.78
C TYR A 206 16.62 1.04 -16.34
N LEU A 207 16.40 1.18 -15.04
CA LEU A 207 16.12 2.45 -14.38
C LEU A 207 17.46 3.17 -14.15
N VAL A 208 17.58 4.38 -14.72
CA VAL A 208 18.81 5.17 -14.69
C VAL A 208 18.50 6.58 -14.15
N PRO A 209 19.06 6.96 -12.99
CA PRO A 209 19.00 8.34 -12.51
C PRO A 209 19.69 9.29 -13.49
N VAL A 210 19.09 10.46 -13.72
CA VAL A 210 19.65 11.49 -14.60
C VAL A 210 19.65 12.86 -13.92
N ASP A 211 20.49 13.79 -14.38
CA ASP A 211 20.58 15.11 -13.76
C ASP A 211 19.46 16.07 -14.18
N LYS A 212 18.75 15.75 -15.27
CA LYS A 212 17.71 16.60 -15.87
C LYS A 212 16.35 15.96 -15.74
N GLU A 213 15.35 16.78 -15.43
CA GLU A 213 13.97 16.32 -15.38
C GLU A 213 13.51 15.82 -16.76
N VAL A 214 12.89 14.65 -16.75
CA VAL A 214 12.27 14.01 -17.91
C VAL A 214 10.79 14.31 -17.82
N ARG A 215 10.36 15.34 -18.55
CA ARG A 215 8.94 15.69 -18.68
C ARG A 215 8.51 15.59 -20.13
N GLY A 216 7.38 14.94 -20.34
CA GLY A 216 6.61 14.99 -21.58
C GLY A 216 5.17 15.34 -21.23
N VAL A 217 4.39 15.81 -22.20
CA VAL A 217 2.96 16.09 -22.00
C VAL A 217 2.22 15.40 -23.13
N SER A 218 1.23 14.57 -22.80
CA SER A 218 0.34 13.98 -23.80
C SER A 218 -0.72 14.99 -24.24
N ASP A 219 -0.90 15.15 -25.55
CA ASP A 219 -1.96 15.97 -26.13
C ASP A 219 -3.32 15.24 -26.17
N LYS A 220 -3.34 13.94 -25.87
CA LYS A 220 -4.56 13.11 -25.91
C LYS A 220 -5.37 13.15 -24.62
N ILE A 221 -4.76 13.56 -23.51
CA ILE A 221 -5.45 13.66 -22.22
C ILE A 221 -5.85 15.10 -21.97
N ASN A 222 -7.16 15.32 -21.86
CA ASN A 222 -7.72 16.60 -21.50
C ASN A 222 -7.90 16.68 -19.98
N VAL A 223 -7.36 17.74 -19.39
CA VAL A 223 -7.53 18.07 -17.98
C VAL A 223 -8.20 19.43 -17.90
N PHE A 224 -9.36 19.48 -17.27
CA PHE A 224 -10.13 20.71 -17.06
C PHE A 224 -10.26 20.97 -15.58
N GLU A 225 -9.72 22.10 -15.14
CA GLU A 225 -9.74 22.52 -13.74
C GLU A 225 -10.60 23.78 -13.60
N ASN A 226 -11.54 23.74 -12.66
CA ASN A 226 -12.31 24.90 -12.23
C ASN A 226 -12.49 24.84 -10.70
N ASN A 227 -13.11 25.87 -10.12
CA ASN A 227 -13.29 25.97 -8.67
C ASN A 227 -14.11 24.81 -8.07
N ASP A 228 -14.94 24.14 -8.88
CA ASP A 228 -15.89 23.13 -8.43
C ASP A 228 -15.43 21.70 -8.74
N SER A 229 -14.44 21.52 -9.61
CA SER A 229 -14.03 20.19 -10.08
C SER A 229 -12.69 20.16 -10.82
N ILE A 230 -12.06 18.98 -10.78
CA ILE A 230 -11.03 18.55 -11.72
C ILE A 230 -11.64 17.45 -12.58
N LEU A 231 -11.65 17.62 -13.90
CA LEU A 231 -12.12 16.61 -14.85
C LEU A 231 -10.94 16.16 -15.72
N VAL A 232 -10.73 14.86 -15.78
CA VAL A 232 -9.74 14.22 -16.66
C VAL A 232 -10.46 13.34 -17.66
N SER A 233 -10.15 13.49 -18.94
CA SER A 233 -10.75 12.69 -20.02
C SER A 233 -9.74 12.35 -21.10
N ASN A 234 -9.72 11.09 -21.52
CA ASN A 234 -8.91 10.60 -22.65
C ASN A 234 -9.77 10.24 -23.88
N GLY A 235 -11.04 10.62 -23.89
CA GLY A 235 -12.01 10.30 -24.95
C GLY A 235 -12.76 8.97 -24.75
N GLU A 236 -12.16 7.99 -24.07
CA GLU A 236 -12.79 6.70 -23.75
C GLU A 236 -13.33 6.69 -22.32
N LEU A 237 -12.50 7.13 -21.38
CA LEU A 237 -12.78 7.28 -19.96
C LEU A 237 -12.81 8.75 -19.58
N THR A 238 -13.74 9.10 -18.70
CA THR A 238 -13.81 10.38 -18.02
C THR A 238 -13.90 10.13 -16.52
N VAL A 239 -13.10 10.89 -15.78
CA VAL A 239 -13.05 10.88 -14.32
C VAL A 239 -13.24 12.31 -13.84
N LYS A 240 -14.17 12.53 -12.91
CA LYS A 240 -14.41 13.86 -12.34
C LYS A 240 -14.29 13.81 -10.83
N PHE A 241 -13.42 14.67 -10.32
CA PHE A 241 -13.20 14.92 -8.90
C PHE A 241 -13.96 16.18 -8.51
N ASN A 242 -14.77 16.09 -7.46
CA ASN A 242 -15.56 17.19 -6.95
C ASN A 242 -14.71 18.04 -5.99
N LEU A 243 -14.67 19.35 -6.20
CA LEU A 243 -13.98 20.32 -5.33
C LEU A 243 -14.93 21.24 -4.56
N THR A 244 -16.24 21.10 -4.74
CA THR A 244 -17.21 21.92 -4.01
C THR A 244 -17.18 21.58 -2.52
N ASP A 245 -17.50 22.55 -1.66
CA ASP A 245 -17.51 22.36 -0.19
C ASP A 245 -18.36 21.14 0.25
N ARG A 246 -19.39 20.83 -0.53
CA ARG A 246 -20.18 19.62 -0.38
C ARG A 246 -19.53 18.55 -1.27
N PHE A 247 -19.06 17.44 -0.71
CA PHE A 247 -18.47 16.33 -1.47
C PHE A 247 -17.04 16.53 -1.99
N HIS A 248 -16.30 17.50 -1.41
CA HIS A 248 -14.88 17.75 -1.72
C HIS A 248 -14.04 16.47 -1.65
N GLY A 249 -13.30 16.19 -2.73
CA GLY A 249 -12.43 15.01 -2.86
C GLY A 249 -13.13 13.73 -3.35
N SER A 250 -14.43 13.76 -3.63
CA SER A 250 -15.16 12.60 -4.15
C SER A 250 -15.01 12.47 -5.66
N ILE A 251 -14.97 11.23 -6.16
CA ILE A 251 -15.17 10.95 -7.59
C ILE A 251 -16.69 10.87 -7.84
N ASP A 252 -17.24 11.84 -8.58
CA ASP A 252 -18.67 11.94 -8.88
C ASP A 252 -19.02 11.55 -10.33
N TYR A 253 -17.99 11.29 -11.15
CA TYR A 253 -18.12 10.68 -12.46
C TYR A 253 -16.95 9.73 -12.71
N PHE A 254 -17.24 8.49 -13.10
CA PHE A 254 -16.28 7.52 -13.61
C PHE A 254 -16.97 6.68 -14.68
N GLY A 255 -16.50 6.76 -15.92
CA GLY A 255 -17.08 6.00 -17.03
C GLY A 255 -16.91 6.70 -18.37
N SER A 256 -17.81 6.45 -19.31
CA SER A 256 -17.72 6.96 -20.68
C SER A 256 -18.89 7.88 -20.99
N GLN A 257 -18.61 9.17 -21.19
CA GLN A 257 -19.61 10.16 -21.59
C GLN A 257 -20.23 9.80 -22.95
N ASN A 258 -19.39 9.39 -23.91
CA ASN A 258 -19.82 9.02 -25.26
C ASN A 258 -20.77 7.80 -25.27
N LYS A 259 -20.57 6.86 -24.35
CA LYS A 259 -21.41 5.65 -24.24
C LYS A 259 -22.58 5.82 -23.27
N GLY A 260 -22.69 6.97 -22.57
CA GLY A 260 -23.73 7.27 -21.60
C GLY A 260 -23.65 6.44 -20.31
N ILE A 261 -22.45 6.01 -19.92
CA ILE A 261 -22.23 5.15 -18.75
C ILE A 261 -21.45 5.91 -17.68
N ASN A 262 -22.00 5.92 -16.46
CA ASN A 262 -21.35 6.43 -15.26
C ASN A 262 -21.53 5.41 -14.12
N PHE A 263 -20.42 4.91 -13.59
CA PHE A 263 -20.39 3.99 -12.47
C PHE A 263 -20.27 4.68 -11.12
N ALA A 264 -19.98 5.98 -11.10
CA ALA A 264 -19.84 6.76 -9.87
C ALA A 264 -21.15 7.45 -9.49
N GLU A 265 -21.42 7.49 -8.19
CA GLU A 265 -22.48 8.30 -7.61
C GLU A 265 -22.05 8.77 -6.22
N ILE A 266 -22.28 10.05 -5.95
CA ILE A 266 -22.18 10.56 -4.59
C ILE A 266 -23.37 10.01 -3.80
N PHE A 267 -23.09 9.12 -2.85
CA PHE A 267 -24.13 8.63 -1.94
C PHE A 267 -24.50 9.68 -0.88
N LYS A 268 -25.80 9.93 -0.71
CA LYS A 268 -26.35 10.72 0.40
C LYS A 268 -27.35 9.88 1.20
N PRO A 269 -27.17 9.68 2.52
CA PRO A 269 -28.16 8.99 3.34
C PRO A 269 -29.52 9.72 3.31
N PRO A 270 -30.66 9.00 3.20
CA PRO A 270 -31.98 9.59 3.38
C PRO A 270 -32.09 10.29 4.74
N GLN A 271 -32.76 11.45 4.79
CA GLN A 271 -32.99 12.24 6.03
C GLN A 271 -31.74 12.82 6.72
N ALA A 272 -30.57 12.82 6.08
CA ALA A 272 -29.41 13.57 6.57
C ALA A 272 -29.71 15.08 6.60
N THR A 273 -30.06 15.59 7.78
CA THR A 273 -30.44 16.99 8.06
C THR A 273 -29.32 17.81 8.68
N LEU A 274 -28.16 17.19 8.99
CA LEU A 274 -27.03 17.88 9.60
C LEU A 274 -26.03 18.41 8.56
N SER A 275 -25.65 19.67 8.77
CA SER A 275 -24.69 20.45 7.99
C SER A 275 -23.22 20.14 8.28
N GLU A 276 -22.86 19.05 8.99
CA GLU A 276 -21.48 18.85 9.46
C GLU A 276 -20.93 17.42 9.38
N LEU A 277 -21.69 16.46 8.84
CA LEU A 277 -21.25 15.07 8.66
C LEU A 277 -21.71 14.57 7.29
N TYR A 278 -20.96 14.93 6.26
CA TYR A 278 -21.17 14.37 4.93
C TYR A 278 -20.20 13.19 4.73
N PHE A 279 -20.76 11.99 4.68
CA PHE A 279 -20.01 10.76 4.41
C PHE A 279 -19.91 10.60 2.90
N PHE A 280 -18.71 10.74 2.37
CA PHE A 280 -18.46 10.59 0.95
C PHE A 280 -18.09 9.14 0.65
N HIS A 281 -18.79 8.55 -0.31
CA HIS A 281 -18.36 7.30 -0.92
C HIS A 281 -18.18 7.64 -2.38
N GLY A 282 -16.98 8.14 -2.71
CA GLY A 282 -16.53 8.19 -4.08
C GLY A 282 -16.35 6.77 -4.61
N PHE A 283 -16.40 6.64 -5.92
CA PHE A 283 -16.22 5.37 -6.62
C PHE A 283 -14.98 4.59 -6.18
N LEU A 284 -13.87 5.25 -5.85
CA LEU A 284 -12.67 4.62 -5.33
C LEU A 284 -12.09 5.45 -4.19
N ASP A 285 -12.13 4.89 -2.98
CA ASP A 285 -11.71 5.57 -1.78
C ASP A 285 -10.88 4.66 -0.87
N SER A 286 -10.17 5.21 0.11
CA SER A 286 -9.48 4.45 1.15
C SER A 286 -10.03 4.82 2.51
N VAL A 287 -10.15 3.84 3.40
CA VAL A 287 -10.72 4.05 4.74
C VAL A 287 -9.72 3.67 5.81
N PHE A 288 -9.36 4.67 6.60
CA PHE A 288 -8.65 4.53 7.87
C PHE A 288 -9.55 4.92 9.03
N ASP A 289 -9.53 4.15 10.10
CA ASP A 289 -10.12 4.55 11.38
C ASP A 289 -9.22 4.11 12.54
N SER A 290 -8.90 5.03 13.45
CA SER A 290 -8.07 4.76 14.62
C SER A 290 -8.61 5.44 15.88
N ASN A 291 -8.43 4.81 17.04
CA ASN A 291 -8.74 5.39 18.36
C ASN A 291 -10.19 5.92 18.51
N GLY A 292 -11.17 5.18 17.97
CA GLY A 292 -12.60 5.50 18.09
C GLY A 292 -13.03 6.77 17.35
N LYS A 293 -12.24 7.23 16.36
CA LYS A 293 -12.53 8.44 15.58
C LYS A 293 -12.37 8.16 14.10
N MET A 294 -13.50 8.05 13.41
CA MET A 294 -13.60 7.92 11.95
C MET A 294 -12.71 8.97 11.24
N PHE A 295 -11.64 8.54 10.54
CA PHE A 295 -10.80 9.46 9.74
C PHE A 295 -11.37 9.72 8.34
N ALA A 296 -12.39 8.95 7.92
CA ALA A 296 -12.92 9.03 6.57
C ALA A 296 -13.81 10.27 6.26
N ILE A 297 -14.15 11.13 7.24
CA ILE A 297 -15.41 11.90 7.13
C ILE A 297 -15.35 13.43 7.21
N ILE A 298 -14.27 14.08 7.63
CA ILE A 298 -14.35 15.55 7.91
C ILE A 298 -13.12 16.34 7.50
N MET A 299 -12.04 15.70 7.07
CA MET A 299 -10.82 16.45 6.77
C MET A 299 -10.87 16.95 5.33
N LYS A 300 -10.81 18.29 5.17
CA LYS A 300 -10.55 18.93 3.87
C LYS A 300 -9.37 18.19 3.24
N THR A 301 -9.66 17.39 2.22
CA THR A 301 -8.63 16.81 1.38
C THR A 301 -8.12 17.91 0.46
N ASP A 302 -6.86 17.86 0.11
CA ASP A 302 -6.33 18.72 -0.96
C ASP A 302 -6.28 17.89 -2.23
N VAL A 303 -6.95 18.36 -3.28
CA VAL A 303 -7.06 17.65 -4.55
C VAL A 303 -6.42 18.51 -5.62
N THR A 304 -5.38 17.98 -6.25
CA THR A 304 -4.56 18.72 -7.22
C THR A 304 -4.18 17.81 -8.38
N VAL A 305 -3.95 18.39 -9.56
CA VAL A 305 -3.25 17.68 -10.64
C VAL A 305 -1.77 17.59 -10.27
N GLU A 306 -1.28 16.39 -9.98
CA GLU A 306 0.13 16.15 -9.63
C GLU A 306 1.02 16.25 -10.86
N SER A 307 0.61 15.59 -11.95
CA SER A 307 1.34 15.65 -13.21
C SER A 307 0.43 15.40 -14.41
N LYS A 308 0.77 16.03 -15.53
CA LYS A 308 0.27 15.66 -16.86
C LYS A 308 1.46 15.23 -17.70
N GLY A 309 1.71 13.93 -17.71
CA GLY A 309 2.88 13.34 -18.36
C GLY A 309 2.58 12.80 -19.76
N PRO A 310 3.55 12.09 -20.37
CA PRO A 310 3.38 11.45 -21.66
C PRO A 310 2.51 10.19 -21.62
N LEU A 311 2.32 9.58 -20.43
CA LEU A 311 1.56 8.34 -20.27
C LEU A 311 0.23 8.56 -19.55
N PHE A 312 0.23 9.43 -18.53
CA PHE A 312 -0.89 9.64 -17.62
C PHE A 312 -1.10 11.12 -17.29
N ALA A 313 -2.36 11.49 -17.04
CA ALA A 313 -2.67 12.58 -16.13
C ALA A 313 -2.94 12.00 -14.74
N VAL A 314 -2.28 12.56 -13.73
CA VAL A 314 -2.31 12.05 -12.36
C VAL A 314 -2.96 13.09 -11.47
N VAL A 315 -4.08 12.73 -10.85
CA VAL A 315 -4.73 13.53 -9.82
C VAL A 315 -4.32 12.98 -8.45
N LYS A 316 -3.89 13.87 -7.57
CA LYS A 316 -3.50 13.56 -6.20
C LYS A 316 -4.55 14.07 -5.24
N ARG A 317 -4.98 13.22 -4.30
CA ARG A 317 -5.77 13.59 -3.13
C ARG A 317 -4.93 13.38 -1.88
N THR A 318 -4.80 14.42 -1.06
CA THR A 318 -3.97 14.40 0.15
C THR A 318 -4.83 14.58 1.39
N TRP A 319 -4.50 13.82 2.44
CA TRP A 319 -5.26 13.77 3.68
C TRP A 319 -4.30 13.86 4.85
N LYS A 320 -4.64 14.70 5.82
CA LYS A 320 -3.91 14.75 7.08
C LYS A 320 -4.50 13.76 8.07
N LEU A 321 -3.72 12.79 8.53
CA LEU A 321 -4.12 11.85 9.59
C LEU A 321 -3.90 12.47 10.99
N ARG A 322 -4.27 13.76 11.14
CA ARG A 322 -4.00 14.61 12.31
C ARG A 322 -2.51 14.65 12.69
N ASP A 323 -2.12 13.95 13.75
CA ASP A 323 -0.77 13.85 14.28
C ASP A 323 -0.16 12.46 14.07
N LEU A 324 -0.87 11.57 13.37
CA LEU A 324 -0.42 10.22 13.03
C LEU A 324 0.36 10.18 11.71
N GLY A 325 0.21 11.19 10.85
CA GLY A 325 0.89 11.28 9.56
C GLY A 325 -0.01 11.78 8.43
N MET A 326 0.23 11.31 7.21
CA MET A 326 -0.45 11.72 5.98
C MET A 326 -0.86 10.50 5.13
N ALA A 327 -2.00 10.58 4.47
CA ALA A 327 -2.38 9.64 3.42
C ALA A 327 -2.44 10.36 2.07
N TYR A 328 -2.28 9.59 1.00
CA TYR A 328 -2.27 10.08 -0.37
C TYR A 328 -2.95 9.06 -1.28
N ASP A 329 -3.89 9.54 -2.09
CA ASP A 329 -4.37 8.79 -3.25
C ASP A 329 -3.80 9.43 -4.51
N PHE A 330 -3.32 8.59 -5.42
CA PHE A 330 -2.93 9.01 -6.75
C PHE A 330 -3.75 8.22 -7.76
N TYR A 331 -4.44 8.94 -8.64
CA TYR A 331 -5.26 8.40 -9.70
C TYR A 331 -4.58 8.73 -11.03
N ALA A 332 -3.88 7.76 -11.62
CA ALA A 332 -3.23 7.91 -12.91
C ALA A 332 -4.17 7.42 -14.02
N ILE A 333 -4.69 8.37 -14.81
CA ILE A 333 -5.58 8.13 -15.96
C ILE A 333 -4.72 8.07 -17.22
N PRO A 334 -4.69 6.94 -17.96
CA PRO A 334 -3.80 6.74 -19.10
C PRO A 334 -4.23 7.53 -20.33
N GLU A 335 -3.30 7.75 -21.25
CA GLU A 335 -3.60 8.40 -22.53
C GLU A 335 -4.54 7.59 -23.42
N ASN A 336 -4.56 6.27 -23.27
CA ASN A 336 -5.48 5.38 -23.96
C ASN A 336 -5.96 4.29 -22.98
N GLY A 337 -7.23 3.92 -23.05
CA GLY A 337 -7.82 2.84 -22.25
C GLY A 337 -8.89 3.30 -21.25
N THR A 338 -9.57 2.33 -20.65
CA THR A 338 -10.69 2.53 -19.73
C THR A 338 -10.36 2.11 -18.30
N TYR A 339 -9.10 2.31 -17.87
CA TYR A 339 -8.65 1.99 -16.52
C TYR A 339 -8.04 3.18 -15.80
N ILE A 340 -7.86 3.04 -14.49
CA ILE A 340 -7.08 3.92 -13.63
C ILE A 340 -6.04 3.07 -12.92
N LEU A 341 -4.78 3.52 -12.88
CA LEU A 341 -3.83 3.04 -11.89
C LEU A 341 -4.03 3.87 -10.62
N TYR A 342 -4.48 3.20 -9.57
CA TYR A 342 -4.76 3.80 -8.27
C TYR A 342 -3.66 3.42 -7.30
N ASN A 343 -2.86 4.39 -6.89
CA ASN A 343 -1.86 4.18 -5.85
C ASN A 343 -2.34 4.82 -4.55
N PHE A 344 -2.48 3.99 -3.52
CA PHE A 344 -2.74 4.48 -2.18
C PHE A 344 -1.48 4.37 -1.33
N LEU A 345 -1.07 5.49 -0.75
CA LEU A 345 0.14 5.58 0.06
C LEU A 345 -0.16 6.25 1.40
N VAL A 346 0.51 5.78 2.44
CA VAL A 346 0.39 6.33 3.78
C VAL A 346 1.77 6.51 4.38
N ASP A 347 2.00 7.69 4.91
CA ASP A 347 3.20 8.04 5.65
C ASP A 347 2.84 8.24 7.12
N ILE A 348 3.20 7.27 7.93
CA ILE A 348 2.86 7.20 9.36
C ILE A 348 4.04 7.72 10.18
N GLU A 349 3.77 8.72 11.02
CA GLU A 349 4.74 9.33 11.93
C GLU A 349 4.67 8.74 13.34
N LYS A 350 3.52 8.18 13.73
CA LYS A 350 3.28 7.59 15.04
C LYS A 350 2.50 6.29 14.93
N PRO A 351 2.69 5.31 15.83
CA PRO A 351 1.94 4.06 15.81
C PRO A 351 0.42 4.29 15.68
N MET A 352 -0.19 3.66 14.69
CA MET A 352 -1.60 3.80 14.33
C MET A 352 -2.32 2.46 14.53
N GLY A 353 -3.21 2.41 15.52
CA GLY A 353 -4.05 1.23 15.77
C GLY A 353 -5.26 1.18 14.84
N LEU A 354 -5.54 -0.01 14.32
CA LEU A 354 -6.63 -0.33 13.40
C LEU A 354 -7.41 -1.54 13.93
N GLY A 355 -8.72 -1.62 13.66
CA GLY A 355 -9.58 -2.75 13.99
C GLY A 355 -10.36 -2.62 15.30
N ALA A 356 -11.14 -3.67 15.59
CA ALA A 356 -12.25 -3.67 16.55
C ALA A 356 -11.86 -3.51 18.04
N LEU A 357 -10.57 -3.44 18.37
CA LEU A 357 -10.05 -3.23 19.73
C LEU A 357 -9.06 -2.05 19.83
N ALA A 358 -9.02 -1.15 18.85
CA ALA A 358 -8.25 0.11 18.92
C ALA A 358 -8.90 1.13 19.90
N GLY A 359 -9.34 0.66 21.06
CA GLY A 359 -10.12 1.32 22.11
C GLY A 359 -11.00 0.29 22.86
N GLU A 360 -11.30 0.51 24.14
CA GLU A 360 -12.12 -0.39 25.00
C GLU A 360 -13.61 -0.54 24.56
N GLY A 361 -13.95 -0.20 23.31
CA GLY A 361 -15.31 -0.24 22.78
C GLY A 361 -15.69 -1.61 22.24
N GLU A 362 -16.91 -2.08 22.56
CA GLU A 362 -17.48 -3.32 22.03
C GLU A 362 -17.51 -3.33 20.49
N TYR A 363 -17.41 -4.53 19.90
CA TYR A 363 -17.52 -4.90 18.47
C TYR A 363 -18.77 -4.37 17.72
N THR A 364 -19.62 -3.60 18.37
CA THR A 364 -20.87 -3.03 17.84
C THR A 364 -20.66 -1.72 17.06
N ILE A 365 -19.42 -1.24 16.94
CA ILE A 365 -19.06 0.07 16.35
C ILE A 365 -18.44 -0.11 14.95
N TYR A 366 -19.34 -0.50 14.04
CA TYR A 366 -19.50 -0.14 12.63
C TYR A 366 -18.35 0.42 11.72
N ASN A 367 -18.10 -0.29 10.60
CA ASN A 367 -17.54 0.19 9.31
C ASN A 367 -18.67 0.19 8.26
N PRO A 368 -18.74 1.14 7.29
CA PRO A 368 -19.77 1.23 6.23
C PRO A 368 -20.15 -0.07 5.47
N ALA A 369 -19.23 -1.02 5.34
CA ALA A 369 -19.47 -2.37 4.78
C ALA A 369 -19.29 -3.50 5.81
N GLY A 370 -19.20 -3.18 7.10
CA GLY A 370 -19.09 -4.12 8.22
C GLY A 370 -17.67 -4.64 8.51
N MET A 371 -16.63 -3.97 7.99
CA MET A 371 -15.29 -4.56 7.82
C MET A 371 -14.19 -4.15 8.82
N GLY A 372 -14.52 -3.52 9.95
CA GLY A 372 -13.49 -3.02 10.87
C GLY A 372 -12.64 -1.87 10.30
N SER A 373 -11.76 -1.28 11.11
CA SER A 373 -11.22 0.08 10.94
C SER A 373 -10.13 0.29 9.86
N PHE A 374 -10.01 -0.59 8.86
CA PHE A 374 -9.01 -0.47 7.78
C PHE A 374 -9.49 -1.14 6.49
N ALA A 375 -9.61 -0.36 5.41
CA ALA A 375 -9.92 -0.87 4.07
C ALA A 375 -9.16 -0.09 2.99
N ILE A 376 -8.51 -0.83 2.08
CA ILE A 376 -7.70 -0.34 0.98
C ILE A 376 -7.79 -1.32 -0.20
N ALA A 377 -8.26 -0.98 -1.40
CA ALA A 377 -9.11 0.15 -1.76
C ALA A 377 -10.59 -0.17 -1.52
N HIS A 378 -11.45 0.84 -1.45
CA HIS A 378 -12.91 0.73 -1.34
C HIS A 378 -13.56 1.22 -2.64
N LEU A 379 -13.94 0.26 -3.49
CA LEU A 379 -14.61 0.47 -4.78
C LEU A 379 -16.13 0.37 -4.62
N ALA A 380 -16.85 1.42 -4.99
CA ALA A 380 -18.31 1.48 -4.98
C ALA A 380 -18.86 1.67 -6.40
N VAL A 381 -19.72 0.76 -6.86
CA VAL A 381 -20.26 0.78 -8.24
C VAL A 381 -21.77 1.02 -8.23
N LYS A 382 -22.18 2.11 -8.89
CA LYS A 382 -23.59 2.48 -9.11
C LYS A 382 -24.30 1.44 -9.96
N ASN A 383 -25.51 1.06 -9.54
CA ASN A 383 -26.42 0.13 -10.22
C ASN A 383 -25.86 -1.28 -10.48
N ALA A 384 -24.74 -1.65 -9.85
CA ALA A 384 -24.27 -3.02 -9.91
C ALA A 384 -25.32 -3.95 -9.26
N THR A 385 -25.42 -5.19 -9.74
CA THR A 385 -26.40 -6.18 -9.29
C THR A 385 -25.77 -7.47 -8.76
N PHE A 386 -24.55 -7.77 -9.19
CA PHE A 386 -23.77 -8.94 -8.76
C PHE A 386 -22.26 -8.68 -8.84
N PHE A 387 -21.49 -9.61 -8.30
CA PHE A 387 -20.03 -9.67 -8.41
C PHE A 387 -19.60 -10.86 -9.26
N LEU A 388 -18.45 -10.72 -9.91
CA LEU A 388 -17.89 -11.75 -10.78
C LEU A 388 -16.39 -11.90 -10.53
N THR A 389 -15.92 -13.14 -10.36
CA THR A 389 -14.50 -13.49 -10.25
C THR A 389 -13.90 -13.86 -11.60
N LEU A 390 -12.57 -13.95 -11.66
CA LEU A 390 -11.82 -14.41 -12.83
C LEU A 390 -12.23 -15.83 -13.32
N GLY A 391 -12.63 -16.71 -12.40
CA GLY A 391 -13.13 -18.06 -12.69
C GLY A 391 -14.54 -18.07 -13.30
N GLY A 392 -15.27 -16.96 -13.19
CA GLY A 392 -16.66 -16.84 -13.65
C GLY A 392 -17.68 -17.15 -12.56
N GLU A 393 -17.26 -17.31 -11.30
CA GLU A 393 -18.17 -17.44 -10.17
C GLU A 393 -18.91 -16.12 -9.91
N ILE A 394 -20.23 -16.23 -9.67
CA ILE A 394 -21.10 -15.09 -9.43
C ILE A 394 -21.47 -15.04 -7.96
N TYR A 395 -21.27 -13.89 -7.33
CA TYR A 395 -21.66 -13.62 -5.95
C TYR A 395 -22.67 -12.48 -5.89
N ALA A 396 -23.59 -12.55 -4.93
CA ALA A 396 -24.56 -11.49 -4.73
C ALA A 396 -24.93 -11.33 -3.24
N PRO A 397 -23.94 -11.30 -2.30
CA PRO A 397 -24.21 -11.31 -0.87
C PRO A 397 -24.86 -9.99 -0.43
N LEU A 398 -25.93 -10.10 0.34
CA LEU A 398 -26.48 -8.97 1.10
C LEU A 398 -25.59 -8.70 2.31
N TYR A 399 -25.85 -7.62 3.04
CA TYR A 399 -25.21 -7.39 4.33
C TYR A 399 -25.40 -8.63 5.22
N PRO A 400 -24.35 -9.15 5.88
CA PRO A 400 -23.05 -8.52 6.14
C PRO A 400 -21.97 -8.65 5.05
N GLY A 401 -22.25 -9.24 3.91
CA GLY A 401 -21.27 -9.43 2.84
C GLY A 401 -20.47 -10.73 2.99
N MET A 402 -19.38 -10.85 2.23
CA MET A 402 -18.51 -12.03 2.17
C MET A 402 -17.06 -11.63 1.87
N ASP A 403 -16.10 -12.34 2.44
CA ASP A 403 -14.66 -12.17 2.14
C ASP A 403 -14.20 -13.20 1.11
N ILE A 404 -13.48 -12.74 0.08
CA ILE A 404 -12.88 -13.54 -0.99
C ILE A 404 -11.38 -13.21 -1.05
N TYR A 405 -10.50 -14.17 -1.30
CA TYR A 405 -9.06 -13.89 -1.38
C TYR A 405 -8.73 -12.80 -2.41
N ALA A 406 -7.83 -11.88 -2.06
CA ALA A 406 -7.46 -10.74 -2.90
C ALA A 406 -6.40 -11.07 -3.97
N ASP A 407 -5.98 -12.33 -4.07
CA ASP A 407 -5.03 -12.81 -5.07
C ASP A 407 -5.62 -12.83 -6.49
N GLN A 408 -6.95 -12.74 -6.62
CA GLN A 408 -7.66 -12.66 -7.89
C GLN A 408 -8.40 -11.33 -8.05
N PRO A 409 -8.59 -10.85 -9.29
CA PRO A 409 -9.46 -9.70 -9.57
C PRO A 409 -10.91 -9.98 -9.16
N MET A 410 -11.60 -8.92 -8.78
CA MET A 410 -13.03 -8.94 -8.46
C MET A 410 -13.75 -7.85 -9.25
N ALA A 411 -14.85 -8.22 -9.91
CA ALA A 411 -15.72 -7.30 -10.63
C ALA A 411 -17.02 -7.05 -9.87
N ALA A 412 -17.50 -5.80 -9.87
CA ALA A 412 -18.87 -5.43 -9.55
C ALA A 412 -19.59 -5.04 -10.86
N CYS A 413 -20.66 -5.76 -11.18
CA CYS A 413 -21.26 -5.77 -12.51
C CYS A 413 -22.69 -5.22 -12.47
N ILE A 414 -23.01 -4.31 -13.39
CA ILE A 414 -24.39 -3.90 -13.66
C ILE A 414 -25.09 -5.04 -14.41
N ASP A 415 -24.42 -5.53 -15.43
CA ASP A 415 -24.79 -6.68 -16.26
C ASP A 415 -23.51 -7.41 -16.72
N HIS A 416 -23.64 -8.40 -17.60
CA HIS A 416 -22.49 -9.17 -18.10
C HIS A 416 -21.59 -8.39 -19.07
N GLU A 417 -22.01 -7.24 -19.58
CA GLU A 417 -21.27 -6.41 -20.55
C GLU A 417 -20.78 -5.07 -19.97
N THR A 418 -21.20 -4.75 -18.74
CA THR A 418 -20.96 -3.46 -18.10
C THR A 418 -20.66 -3.65 -16.62
N GLY A 419 -19.46 -3.28 -16.22
CA GLY A 419 -19.01 -3.43 -14.83
C GLY A 419 -17.65 -2.79 -14.59
N VAL A 420 -17.22 -2.84 -13.35
CA VAL A 420 -15.88 -2.40 -12.95
C VAL A 420 -15.22 -3.51 -12.17
N PHE A 421 -13.98 -3.83 -12.52
CA PHE A 421 -13.16 -4.71 -11.70
C PHE A 421 -11.92 -4.02 -11.16
N ILE A 422 -11.48 -4.51 -10.02
CA ILE A 422 -10.28 -4.07 -9.31
C ILE A 422 -9.30 -5.23 -9.19
N GLN A 423 -8.02 -4.91 -9.33
CA GLN A 423 -6.92 -5.84 -9.21
C GLN A 423 -5.76 -5.20 -8.44
N LEU A 424 -5.08 -5.97 -7.59
CA LEU A 424 -3.97 -5.53 -6.75
C LEU A 424 -2.61 -5.78 -7.43
N LEU A 425 -1.99 -4.74 -7.99
CA LEU A 425 -0.67 -4.76 -8.67
C LEU A 425 0.47 -4.91 -7.69
N ALA A 426 0.53 -4.04 -6.69
CA ALA A 426 1.54 -4.09 -5.65
C ALA A 426 0.87 -4.08 -4.28
N ASN A 427 1.35 -4.94 -3.38
CA ASN A 427 0.81 -5.09 -2.04
C ASN A 427 1.90 -4.75 -1.04
N ASP A 428 1.55 -4.06 0.04
CA ASP A 428 2.51 -3.79 1.10
C ASP A 428 2.93 -5.11 1.77
N PRO A 429 4.23 -5.39 1.92
CA PRO A 429 4.69 -6.68 2.46
C PRO A 429 4.37 -6.85 3.96
N GLN A 430 4.22 -5.75 4.70
CA GLN A 430 3.92 -5.79 6.14
C GLN A 430 2.44 -5.68 6.43
N ASN A 431 1.74 -4.84 5.67
CA ASN A 431 0.32 -4.59 5.82
C ASN A 431 -0.49 -5.02 4.58
N PRO A 432 -0.40 -6.29 4.14
CA PRO A 432 -0.99 -6.69 2.88
C PRO A 432 -2.52 -6.74 2.94
N VAL A 433 -3.14 -6.31 1.84
CA VAL A 433 -4.52 -6.68 1.50
C VAL A 433 -4.55 -8.18 1.26
N GLY A 434 -5.32 -8.89 2.07
CA GLY A 434 -5.48 -10.35 1.98
C GLY A 434 -6.79 -10.78 1.33
N TYR A 435 -7.83 -9.94 1.44
CA TYR A 435 -9.17 -10.28 0.97
C TYR A 435 -9.87 -9.09 0.32
N TRP A 436 -10.73 -9.38 -0.65
CA TRP A 436 -11.82 -8.52 -1.10
C TRP A 436 -13.07 -8.83 -0.27
N HIS A 437 -13.50 -7.88 0.52
CA HIS A 437 -14.82 -7.91 1.13
C HIS A 437 -15.86 -7.37 0.15
N ILE A 438 -16.90 -8.16 -0.11
CA ILE A 438 -17.95 -7.85 -1.07
C ILE A 438 -19.34 -7.79 -0.43
N SER A 439 -20.10 -6.72 -0.71
CA SER A 439 -21.49 -6.59 -0.25
C SER A 439 -22.34 -5.78 -1.24
N LYS A 440 -23.58 -6.24 -1.50
CA LYS A 440 -24.57 -5.49 -2.30
C LYS A 440 -25.30 -4.40 -1.52
N GLN A 441 -25.04 -4.29 -0.24
CA GLN A 441 -25.70 -3.34 0.64
C GLN A 441 -24.66 -2.61 1.45
N LYS A 442 -24.78 -1.29 1.42
CA LYS A 442 -24.15 -0.47 2.43
C LYS A 442 -24.98 -0.55 3.70
N PHE A 443 -24.37 -0.80 4.84
CA PHE A 443 -25.18 -0.82 6.06
C PHE A 443 -25.71 0.58 6.42
N PRO A 444 -26.90 0.66 7.04
CA PRO A 444 -27.58 1.89 7.36
C PRO A 444 -26.88 2.54 8.53
N TRP A 445 -26.54 3.81 8.38
CA TRP A 445 -26.04 4.59 9.50
C TRP A 445 -27.11 4.63 10.61
N HIS A 446 -26.82 4.00 11.74
CA HIS A 446 -27.59 4.25 12.96
C HIS A 446 -27.35 5.70 13.37
N ILE A 447 -28.42 6.48 13.48
CA ILE A 447 -28.40 7.77 14.18
C ILE A 447 -28.01 7.44 15.62
N TRP A 448 -26.78 7.78 16.00
CA TRP A 448 -26.26 7.59 17.35
C TRP A 448 -27.13 8.37 18.35
N GLY A 449 -27.99 7.63 19.05
CA GLY A 449 -28.97 8.16 20.00
C GLY A 449 -30.12 7.20 20.37
N GLY A 450 -30.27 6.06 19.68
CA GLY A 450 -31.31 5.05 19.97
C GLY A 450 -30.78 3.66 20.30
N ASP A 451 -31.64 2.82 20.90
CA ASP A 451 -31.33 1.45 21.31
C ASP A 451 -30.88 0.54 20.14
N LYS A 452 -29.99 -0.42 20.45
CA LYS A 452 -29.41 -1.41 19.52
C LYS A 452 -30.50 -2.20 18.77
N PRO A 453 -30.45 -2.36 17.43
CA PRO A 453 -31.40 -3.22 16.71
C PRO A 453 -31.03 -4.71 16.76
N ASN A 454 -32.07 -5.56 16.75
CA ASN A 454 -31.97 -7.02 16.78
C ASN A 454 -31.76 -7.57 15.34
N PRO A 455 -30.81 -8.51 15.07
CA PRO A 455 -30.41 -8.92 13.72
C PRO A 455 -31.44 -9.71 12.87
N SER A 456 -32.61 -10.06 13.41
CA SER A 456 -33.45 -11.13 12.85
C SER A 456 -34.56 -10.71 11.88
N THR A 457 -34.62 -9.47 11.39
CA THR A 457 -35.67 -9.05 10.45
C THR A 457 -35.09 -8.17 9.34
N SER A 458 -35.24 -8.60 8.09
CA SER A 458 -34.77 -7.96 6.84
C SER A 458 -35.41 -6.60 6.51
N GLU A 459 -36.17 -6.02 7.43
CA GLU A 459 -36.80 -4.70 7.31
C GLU A 459 -36.76 -4.04 8.69
N ILE A 460 -35.66 -3.33 8.97
CA ILE A 460 -35.43 -2.64 10.24
C ILE A 460 -36.09 -1.25 10.15
N GLY A 461 -37.19 -1.05 10.88
CA GLY A 461 -37.51 0.23 11.53
C GLY A 461 -37.60 1.50 10.67
N GLY A 462 -38.02 1.41 9.41
CA GLY A 462 -38.28 2.59 8.57
C GLY A 462 -37.04 3.30 8.02
N TYR A 463 -35.86 2.67 8.04
CA TYR A 463 -34.63 3.22 7.45
C TYR A 463 -34.22 2.45 6.19
N GLU A 464 -33.92 3.17 5.11
CA GLU A 464 -33.56 2.59 3.81
C GLU A 464 -32.04 2.45 3.66
N TYR A 465 -31.57 1.21 3.44
CA TYR A 465 -30.20 0.91 3.03
C TYR A 465 -29.92 1.53 1.65
N ALA A 466 -28.67 1.91 1.40
CA ALA A 466 -28.20 2.16 0.03
C ALA A 466 -28.20 0.83 -0.72
N LYS A 467 -29.19 0.62 -1.59
CA LYS A 467 -29.34 -0.59 -2.43
C LYS A 467 -28.87 -0.36 -3.87
N ASP A 468 -28.55 0.88 -4.20
CA ASP A 468 -28.11 1.39 -5.49
C ASP A 468 -26.59 1.27 -5.70
N LEU A 469 -25.85 0.93 -4.64
CA LEU A 469 -24.41 0.77 -4.66
C LEU A 469 -24.00 -0.61 -4.14
N ILE A 470 -23.07 -1.22 -4.86
CA ILE A 470 -22.39 -2.45 -4.47
C ILE A 470 -20.92 -2.12 -4.17
N PHE A 471 -20.33 -2.75 -3.16
CA PHE A 471 -19.00 -2.43 -2.63
C PHE A 471 -18.04 -3.61 -2.74
N ILE A 472 -16.82 -3.32 -3.17
CA ILE A 472 -15.64 -4.17 -3.05
C ILE A 472 -14.65 -3.41 -2.17
N ALA A 473 -14.16 -4.01 -1.10
CA ALA A 473 -13.13 -3.39 -0.28
C ALA A 473 -11.97 -4.34 -0.03
N GLY A 474 -10.74 -3.89 -0.27
CA GLY A 474 -9.57 -4.65 0.15
C GLY A 474 -9.40 -4.54 1.66
N VAL A 475 -9.24 -5.68 2.34
CA VAL A 475 -9.08 -5.76 3.79
C VAL A 475 -7.77 -6.44 4.14
N HIS A 476 -7.19 -6.03 5.26
CA HIS A 476 -5.94 -6.59 5.76
C HIS A 476 -6.07 -8.10 5.99
N LYS A 477 -5.02 -8.88 5.67
CA LYS A 477 -5.02 -10.35 5.85
C LYS A 477 -5.32 -10.85 7.28
N TYR A 478 -5.21 -9.97 8.28
CA TYR A 478 -5.46 -10.27 9.70
C TYR A 478 -6.75 -9.65 10.25
N MET A 479 -7.54 -9.01 9.40
CA MET A 479 -8.78 -8.30 9.76
C MET A 479 -10.00 -8.90 9.04
N LEU A 480 -10.24 -10.19 9.26
CA LEU A 480 -11.39 -10.91 8.69
C LEU A 480 -12.73 -10.43 9.28
N CYS A 481 -13.72 -10.34 8.39
CA CYS A 481 -15.06 -9.88 8.69
C CYS A 481 -15.95 -11.13 8.82
N TYR A 482 -16.50 -11.38 10.01
CA TYR A 482 -17.55 -12.36 10.35
C TYR A 482 -17.18 -13.72 10.96
N SER A 483 -18.10 -14.16 11.83
CA SER A 483 -18.00 -15.28 12.76
C SER A 483 -18.29 -16.66 12.16
N GLY A 484 -18.52 -16.76 10.84
CA GLY A 484 -18.74 -18.04 10.14
C GLY A 484 -17.44 -18.76 9.75
N GLN A 485 -16.33 -18.02 9.67
CA GLN A 485 -15.00 -18.52 9.34
C GLN A 485 -14.15 -18.69 10.62
N GLN A 486 -14.69 -19.35 11.65
CA GLN A 486 -14.06 -19.46 12.98
C GLN A 486 -12.74 -20.24 13.00
N SER A 487 -12.39 -20.92 11.92
CA SER A 487 -11.22 -21.79 11.83
C SER A 487 -9.94 -21.09 11.38
N ASP A 488 -9.97 -19.79 11.06
CA ASP A 488 -8.77 -19.11 10.58
C ASP A 488 -7.87 -18.66 11.76
N PRO A 489 -6.65 -19.24 11.91
CA PRO A 489 -5.73 -18.94 13.00
C PRO A 489 -5.16 -17.52 12.96
N TRP A 490 -5.42 -16.74 11.90
CA TRP A 490 -4.85 -15.41 11.67
C TRP A 490 -5.70 -14.24 12.18
N ARG A 491 -6.79 -14.53 12.90
CA ARG A 491 -7.73 -13.51 13.41
C ARG A 491 -7.11 -12.70 14.55
N SER A 492 -6.74 -11.44 14.27
CA SER A 492 -6.35 -10.46 15.29
C SER A 492 -7.48 -9.45 15.52
N GLY A 493 -7.79 -9.11 16.78
CA GLY A 493 -8.83 -8.13 17.12
C GLY A 493 -8.49 -6.67 16.76
N GLY A 494 -7.27 -6.44 16.28
CA GLY A 494 -6.76 -5.18 15.77
C GLY A 494 -5.29 -5.33 15.33
N LEU A 495 -4.79 -4.35 14.58
CA LEU A 495 -3.41 -4.27 14.12
C LEU A 495 -2.84 -2.89 14.43
N VAL A 496 -1.54 -2.79 14.68
CA VAL A 496 -0.85 -1.51 14.86
C VAL A 496 0.12 -1.32 13.69
N ILE A 497 -0.16 -0.34 12.85
CA ILE A 497 0.79 0.12 11.83
C ILE A 497 1.84 0.97 12.54
N GLN A 498 3.11 0.64 12.34
CA GLN A 498 4.22 1.37 12.93
C GLN A 498 4.59 2.61 12.08
N PRO A 499 5.42 3.53 12.59
CA PRO A 499 5.93 4.62 11.76
C PRO A 499 6.68 4.11 10.53
N GLY A 500 6.38 4.68 9.36
CA GLY A 500 6.90 4.22 8.08
C GLY A 500 6.03 4.66 6.90
N THR A 501 6.52 4.38 5.68
CA THR A 501 5.76 4.58 4.44
C THR A 501 5.24 3.24 3.94
N TYR A 502 3.93 3.15 3.70
CA TYR A 502 3.23 1.95 3.24
C TYR A 502 2.45 2.28 1.96
N SER A 503 2.36 1.34 1.03
CA SER A 503 1.66 1.61 -0.24
C SER A 503 1.06 0.37 -0.88
N TRP A 504 -0.01 0.61 -1.66
CA TRP A 504 -0.73 -0.39 -2.43
C TRP A 504 -1.10 0.19 -3.79
N LEU A 505 -0.72 -0.51 -4.85
CA LEU A 505 -1.02 -0.13 -6.22
C LEU A 505 -2.10 -1.05 -6.78
N PHE A 506 -3.13 -0.47 -7.36
CA PHE A 506 -4.27 -1.16 -7.94
C PHE A 506 -4.49 -0.75 -9.39
N GLU A 507 -5.03 -1.66 -10.18
CA GLU A 507 -5.67 -1.35 -11.46
C GLU A 507 -7.18 -1.42 -11.29
N VAL A 508 -7.88 -0.37 -11.68
CA VAL A 508 -9.34 -0.30 -11.67
C VAL A 508 -9.82 -0.11 -13.10
N TYR A 509 -10.45 -1.12 -13.66
CA TYR A 509 -10.84 -1.16 -15.07
C TYR A 509 -12.37 -1.06 -15.23
N ALA A 510 -12.80 -0.21 -16.15
CA ALA A 510 -14.19 -0.08 -16.58
C ALA A 510 -14.45 -0.89 -17.86
N ALA A 511 -15.19 -1.99 -17.73
CA ALA A 511 -15.74 -2.73 -18.87
C ALA A 511 -17.05 -2.06 -19.31
N ILE A 512 -17.09 -1.56 -20.55
CA ILE A 512 -18.20 -0.74 -21.05
C ILE A 512 -18.69 -1.26 -22.39
N LYS A 513 -19.83 -1.97 -22.36
CA LYS A 513 -20.42 -2.66 -23.52
C LYS A 513 -19.47 -3.71 -24.10
N GLU A 514 -18.77 -4.43 -23.22
CA GLU A 514 -17.94 -5.58 -23.55
C GLU A 514 -18.08 -6.65 -22.45
N ASP A 515 -18.03 -7.93 -22.80
CA ASP A 515 -18.15 -9.01 -21.82
C ASP A 515 -17.13 -8.85 -20.67
N VAL A 516 -17.63 -8.66 -19.46
CA VAL A 516 -16.83 -8.30 -18.28
C VAL A 516 -15.85 -9.41 -17.94
N LEU A 517 -16.25 -10.68 -18.07
CA LEU A 517 -15.37 -11.83 -17.79
C LEU A 517 -14.20 -11.86 -18.76
N THR A 518 -14.46 -11.63 -20.05
CA THR A 518 -13.46 -11.60 -21.10
C THR A 518 -12.51 -10.43 -20.93
N ALA A 519 -13.03 -9.24 -20.60
CA ALA A 519 -12.22 -8.07 -20.29
C ALA A 519 -11.31 -8.33 -19.07
N MET A 520 -11.88 -8.83 -17.97
CA MET A 520 -11.12 -9.17 -16.76
C MET A 520 -10.05 -10.25 -17.02
N LYS A 521 -10.36 -11.29 -17.81
CA LYS A 521 -9.37 -12.30 -18.22
C LYS A 521 -8.28 -11.71 -19.10
N ARG A 522 -8.62 -10.79 -20.00
CA ARG A 522 -7.66 -10.12 -20.89
C ARG A 522 -6.67 -9.31 -20.05
N GLU A 523 -7.15 -8.45 -19.16
CA GLU A 523 -6.29 -7.59 -18.32
C GLU A 523 -5.46 -8.43 -17.33
N TYR A 524 -6.07 -9.40 -16.64
CA TYR A 524 -5.34 -10.30 -15.75
C TYR A 524 -4.20 -11.03 -16.47
N ASN A 525 -4.47 -11.54 -17.67
CA ASN A 525 -3.47 -12.24 -18.47
C ASN A 525 -2.43 -11.31 -19.08
N MET A 526 -2.73 -10.03 -19.20
CA MET A 526 -1.81 -9.02 -19.71
C MET A 526 -0.71 -8.70 -18.69
N TYR A 527 -1.03 -8.74 -17.39
CA TYR A 527 -0.11 -8.33 -16.33
C TYR A 527 0.40 -9.47 -15.43
N TYR A 528 -0.36 -10.54 -15.17
CA TYR A 528 -0.01 -11.46 -14.06
C TYR A 528 0.35 -12.87 -14.46
N SER A 529 -0.39 -13.48 -15.39
CA SER A 529 -0.21 -14.90 -15.67
C SER A 529 0.93 -15.19 -16.65
N ASN A 530 1.31 -14.22 -17.49
CA ASN A 530 2.23 -14.46 -18.62
C ASN A 530 3.40 -13.48 -18.73
N LEU A 531 3.42 -12.42 -17.92
CA LEU A 531 4.58 -11.57 -17.77
C LEU A 531 5.29 -11.92 -16.47
N GLU A 532 6.55 -12.30 -16.55
CA GLU A 532 7.40 -12.46 -15.38
C GLU A 532 8.49 -11.40 -15.39
N ILE A 533 8.65 -10.71 -14.26
CA ILE A 533 9.62 -9.64 -14.12
C ILE A 533 10.63 -10.06 -13.06
N GLU A 534 11.90 -10.02 -13.44
CA GLU A 534 13.01 -10.34 -12.55
C GLU A 534 13.93 -9.14 -12.40
N VAL A 535 14.45 -8.93 -11.20
CA VAL A 535 15.47 -7.92 -10.96
C VAL A 535 16.82 -8.44 -11.43
N LYS A 536 17.58 -7.58 -12.12
CA LYS A 536 18.98 -7.78 -12.48
C LYS A 536 19.84 -6.79 -11.70
N VAL A 537 20.66 -7.33 -10.81
CA VAL A 537 21.70 -6.61 -10.05
C VAL A 537 22.97 -6.49 -10.89
#